data_AF-A0A9D4H354-F1
#
_entry.id   AF-A0A9D4H354-F1
#
_cell.length_a   1.000
_cell.length_b   1.000
_cell.length_c   1.000
_cell.angle_alpha   90.00
_cell.angle_beta   90.00
_cell.angle_gamma   90.00
#
_symmetry.space_group_name_H-M   'P 1'
#
loop_
_entity.id
_entity.type
_entity.pdbx_description
1 polymer ?
#
loop_
_entity_poly.entity_id
_entity_poly.type
_entity_poly.pdbx_seq_one_letter_code
_entity_poly.pdbx_strand_id
1 'polypeptide(L)'
;MDGWMDGWMDGWMDGWMDGWMDGWMDGWMDGWMDGWMNGWMDGWMDGWMDGWMDGWMDGWMDGWISDLLEKKFDKLLIPHHQKTLSMFAKCM
;
A
#
# COMPACT_ATOMS: atom_id res chain seq x y z
N MET A 1 -0.41 -14.77 -66.44
CA MET A 1 -1.66 -14.66 -65.65
C MET A 1 -1.30 -14.55 -64.16
N ASP A 2 -0.14 -13.96 -63.86
CA ASP A 2 0.66 -14.41 -62.71
C ASP A 2 0.76 -13.29 -61.66
N GLY A 3 0.81 -12.02 -62.08
CA GLY A 3 0.90 -10.88 -61.18
C GLY A 3 -0.35 -10.59 -60.32
N TRP A 4 -1.50 -11.23 -60.58
CA TRP A 4 -2.69 -11.10 -59.72
C TRP A 4 -2.64 -12.07 -58.52
N MET A 5 -1.96 -13.22 -58.66
CA MET A 5 -1.74 -14.15 -57.55
C MET A 5 -0.62 -13.62 -56.65
N ASP A 6 0.45 -13.09 -57.25
CA ASP A 6 1.59 -12.55 -56.51
C ASP A 6 1.17 -11.36 -55.63
N GLY A 7 0.45 -10.37 -56.19
CA GLY A 7 0.00 -9.21 -55.42
C GLY A 7 -1.04 -9.52 -54.33
N TRP A 8 -1.78 -10.62 -54.47
CA TRP A 8 -2.73 -11.06 -53.44
C TRP A 8 -2.03 -11.84 -52.32
N MET A 9 -1.01 -12.65 -52.64
CA MET A 9 -0.16 -13.29 -51.64
C MET A 9 0.66 -12.27 -50.86
N ASP A 10 1.30 -11.31 -51.54
CA ASP A 10 2.13 -10.29 -50.90
C ASP A 10 1.29 -9.40 -49.96
N GLY A 11 0.15 -8.88 -50.43
CA GLY A 11 -0.70 -8.03 -49.59
C GLY A 11 -1.34 -8.75 -48.39
N TRP A 12 -1.60 -10.05 -48.51
CA TRP A 12 -2.11 -10.85 -47.39
C TRP A 12 -1.00 -11.21 -46.39
N MET A 13 0.21 -11.48 -46.89
CA MET A 13 1.37 -11.80 -46.07
C MET A 13 1.86 -10.57 -45.31
N ASP A 14 1.98 -9.42 -45.98
CA ASP A 14 2.38 -8.15 -45.37
C ASP A 14 1.34 -7.67 -44.35
N GLY A 15 0.05 -7.66 -44.69
CA GLY A 15 -1.00 -7.20 -43.77
C GLY A 15 -1.16 -8.09 -42.53
N TRP A 16 -0.92 -9.39 -42.67
CA TRP A 16 -0.95 -10.31 -41.53
C TRP A 16 0.31 -10.20 -40.66
N MET A 17 1.47 -10.01 -41.29
CA MET A 17 2.75 -9.87 -40.59
C MET A 17 2.82 -8.55 -39.83
N ASP A 18 2.44 -7.43 -40.46
CA ASP A 18 2.39 -6.10 -39.84
C ASP A 18 1.36 -6.06 -38.71
N GLY A 19 0.12 -6.54 -38.95
CA GLY A 19 -0.92 -6.51 -37.93
C GLY A 19 -0.63 -7.39 -36.71
N TRP A 20 0.07 -8.51 -36.91
CA TRP A 20 0.49 -9.38 -35.80
C TRP A 20 1.70 -8.83 -35.06
N MET A 21 2.66 -8.24 -35.78
CA MET A 21 3.87 -7.68 -35.20
C MET A 21 3.54 -6.40 -34.42
N ASP A 22 2.75 -5.49 -34.98
CA ASP A 22 2.32 -4.27 -34.29
C ASP A 22 1.42 -4.58 -33.09
N GLY A 23 0.40 -5.44 -33.26
CA GLY A 23 -0.52 -5.77 -32.17
C GLY A 23 0.14 -6.51 -31.00
N TRP A 24 1.15 -7.35 -31.28
CA TRP A 24 1.90 -8.03 -30.23
C TRP A 24 2.94 -7.11 -29.57
N MET A 25 3.61 -6.27 -30.36
CA MET A 25 4.62 -5.36 -29.85
C MET A 25 3.98 -4.24 -29.01
N ASP A 26 2.91 -3.62 -29.48
CA ASP A 26 2.17 -2.60 -28.73
C ASP A 26 1.52 -3.19 -27.48
N GLY A 27 0.80 -4.31 -27.60
CA GLY A 27 0.10 -4.90 -26.46
C GLY A 27 1.04 -5.41 -25.35
N TRP A 28 2.21 -5.94 -25.73
CA TRP A 28 3.20 -6.40 -24.76
C TRP A 28 3.99 -5.25 -24.16
N MET A 29 4.37 -4.26 -24.97
CA MET A 29 5.14 -3.10 -24.52
C MET A 29 4.29 -2.20 -23.62
N ASP A 30 3.05 -1.89 -24.01
CA ASP A 30 2.13 -1.09 -23.19
C ASP A 30 1.75 -1.83 -21.91
N GLY A 31 1.37 -3.11 -22.01
CA GLY A 31 0.95 -3.89 -20.83
C GLY A 31 2.07 -4.09 -19.81
N TRP A 32 3.31 -4.26 -20.27
CA TRP A 32 4.47 -4.39 -19.38
C TRP A 32 4.91 -3.05 -18.82
N MET A 33 4.91 -1.99 -19.63
CA MET A 33 5.31 -0.66 -19.22
C MET A 33 4.30 -0.07 -18.23
N ASP A 34 2.99 -0.15 -18.51
CA ASP A 34 1.95 0.30 -17.59
C ASP A 34 1.89 -0.56 -16.33
N GLY A 35 1.96 -1.89 -16.45
CA GLY A 35 1.88 -2.79 -15.29
C GLY A 35 3.06 -2.61 -14.34
N TRP A 36 4.27 -2.45 -14.88
CA TRP A 36 5.47 -2.27 -14.07
C TRP A 36 5.59 -0.84 -13.53
N MET A 37 5.32 0.16 -14.35
CA MET A 37 5.41 1.57 -13.95
C MET A 37 4.33 1.93 -12.94
N ASN A 38 3.06 1.57 -13.18
CA ASN A 38 1.99 1.85 -12.22
C ASN A 38 2.14 0.99 -10.97
N GLY A 39 2.40 -0.31 -11.10
CA GLY A 39 2.53 -1.19 -9.94
C GLY A 39 3.70 -0.82 -9.01
N TRP A 40 4.81 -0.36 -9.58
CA TRP A 40 5.96 0.06 -8.78
C TRP A 40 5.78 1.47 -8.20
N MET A 41 5.21 2.39 -8.98
CA MET A 41 4.99 3.76 -8.53
C MET A 41 3.89 3.82 -7.46
N ASP A 42 2.76 3.15 -7.66
CA ASP A 42 1.67 3.07 -6.69
C ASP A 42 2.11 2.30 -5.44
N GLY A 43 2.70 1.11 -5.60
CA GLY A 43 3.11 0.30 -4.45
C GLY A 43 4.20 0.93 -3.59
N TRP A 44 5.13 1.68 -4.20
CA TRP A 44 6.17 2.39 -3.46
C TRP A 44 5.65 3.68 -2.83
N MET A 45 4.81 4.43 -3.54
CA MET A 45 4.26 5.69 -3.06
C MET A 45 3.24 5.45 -1.94
N ASP A 46 2.31 4.51 -2.11
CA ASP A 46 1.34 4.13 -1.08
C ASP A 46 2.04 3.50 0.12
N GLY A 47 2.92 2.52 -0.08
CA GLY A 47 3.59 1.83 1.02
C GLY A 47 4.50 2.74 1.86
N TRP A 48 5.15 3.72 1.23
CA TRP A 48 5.98 4.69 1.94
C TRP A 48 5.13 5.75 2.64
N MET A 49 4.08 6.24 1.98
CA MET A 49 3.21 7.28 2.53
C MET A 49 2.38 6.74 3.69
N ASP A 50 1.77 5.57 3.55
CA ASP A 50 1.01 4.90 4.62
C ASP A 50 1.93 4.51 5.78
N GLY A 51 3.06 3.84 5.50
CA GLY A 51 3.97 3.39 6.57
C GLY A 51 4.58 4.54 7.38
N TRP A 52 4.85 5.68 6.74
CA TRP A 52 5.36 6.87 7.43
C TRP A 52 4.26 7.61 8.20
N MET A 53 3.07 7.73 7.62
CA MET A 53 1.95 8.45 8.22
C MET A 53 1.37 7.68 9.41
N ASP A 54 1.17 6.37 9.28
CA ASP A 54 0.72 5.47 10.35
C ASP A 54 1.75 5.37 11.46
N GLY A 55 3.02 5.10 11.11
CA GLY A 55 4.08 4.97 12.13
C GLY A 55 4.31 6.24 12.95
N TRP A 56 4.10 7.42 12.33
CA TRP A 56 4.21 8.70 13.03
C TRP A 56 2.96 9.05 13.85
N MET A 57 1.76 8.80 13.32
CA MET A 57 0.51 9.00 14.07
C MET A 57 0.41 8.06 15.27
N ASP A 58 0.67 6.77 15.08
CA ASP A 58 0.57 5.76 16.13
C ASP A 58 1.61 6.00 17.22
N GLY A 59 2.88 6.23 16.84
CA GLY A 59 3.94 6.50 17.82
C GLY A 59 3.70 7.76 18.65
N TRP A 60 3.08 8.79 18.05
CA TRP A 60 2.78 10.03 18.75
C TRP A 60 1.54 9.92 19.65
N MET A 61 0.46 9.28 19.15
CA MET A 61 -0.74 9.03 19.96
C MET A 61 -0.47 8.08 21.12
N ASP A 62 0.22 6.96 20.87
CA ASP A 62 0.52 5.98 21.89
C ASP A 62 1.43 6.56 22.98
N GLY A 63 2.43 7.36 22.59
CA GLY A 63 3.29 8.05 23.54
C GLY A 63 2.50 9.02 24.43
N TRP A 64 1.64 9.85 23.82
CA TRP A 64 0.83 10.84 24.56
C TRP A 64 -0.20 10.20 25.49
N ILE A 65 -0.89 9.16 25.02
CA ILE A 65 -1.91 8.45 25.79
C ILE A 65 -1.24 7.69 26.94
N SER A 66 -0.09 7.05 26.69
CA SER A 66 0.67 6.34 27.72
C SER A 66 1.15 7.29 28.82
N ASP A 67 1.74 8.43 28.45
CA ASP A 67 2.19 9.46 29.41
C ASP A 67 1.03 10.02 30.24
N LEU A 68 -0.13 10.24 29.62
CA LEU A 68 -1.31 10.77 30.27
C LEU A 68 -1.94 9.75 31.24
N LEU A 69 -2.01 8.48 30.83
CA LEU A 69 -2.53 7.41 31.65
C LEU A 69 -1.62 7.15 32.85
N GLU A 70 -0.30 7.06 32.66
CA GLU A 70 0.66 6.87 33.75
C GLU A 70 0.55 8.00 34.79
N LYS A 71 0.54 9.26 34.34
CA LYS A 71 0.37 10.43 35.23
C LYS A 71 -0.97 10.43 35.98
N LYS A 72 -2.04 9.90 35.39
CA LYS A 72 -3.35 9.76 36.06
C LYS A 72 -3.37 8.59 37.04
N PHE A 73 -2.82 7.43 36.67
CA PHE A 73 -2.78 6.25 37.53
C PHE A 73 -1.97 6.52 38.81
N ASP A 74 -0.80 7.17 38.69
CA ASP A 74 0.04 7.51 39.84
C ASP A 74 -0.59 8.53 40.78
N LYS A 75 -1.22 9.58 40.22
CA LYS A 75 -1.79 10.66 41.04
C LYS A 75 -3.14 10.33 41.65
N LEU A 76 -3.96 9.53 40.97
CA LEU A 76 -5.35 9.31 41.37
C LEU A 76 -5.60 7.89 41.87
N LEU A 77 -5.02 6.87 41.25
CA LEU A 77 -5.36 5.49 41.57
C LEU A 77 -4.58 4.98 42.78
N ILE A 78 -3.27 5.20 42.82
CA ILE A 78 -2.39 4.72 43.91
C ILE A 78 -2.80 5.29 45.29
N PRO A 79 -3.06 6.59 45.46
CA PRO A 79 -3.42 7.14 46.77
C PRO A 79 -4.82 6.74 47.22
N HIS A 80 -5.74 6.57 46.27
CA HIS A 80 -7.10 6.13 46.56
C HIS A 80 -7.09 4.68 47.03
N HIS A 81 -6.40 3.78 46.33
CA HIS A 81 -6.30 2.37 46.71
C HIS A 81 -5.60 2.17 48.08
N GLN A 82 -4.52 2.92 48.35
CA GLN A 82 -3.83 2.92 49.64
C GLN A 82 -4.75 3.39 50.78
N LYS A 83 -5.54 4.45 50.57
CA LYS A 83 -6.52 4.92 51.57
C LYS A 83 -7.60 3.89 51.84
N THR A 84 -8.14 3.24 50.82
CA THR A 84 -9.17 2.21 50.98
C THR A 84 -8.63 1.00 51.72
N LEU A 85 -7.42 0.53 51.37
CA LEU A 85 -6.76 -0.57 52.07
C LEU A 85 -6.41 -0.21 53.52
N SER A 86 -5.94 1.02 53.78
CA SER A 86 -5.69 1.50 55.15
C SER A 86 -6.97 1.54 55.97
N MET A 87 -8.09 1.93 55.38
CA MET A 87 -9.40 1.97 56.05
C MET A 87 -9.89 0.56 56.38
N PHE A 88 -9.80 -0.37 55.43
CA PHE A 88 -10.14 -1.79 55.64
C PHE A 88 -9.24 -2.45 56.70
N ALA A 89 -7.94 -2.21 56.66
CA ALA A 89 -6.98 -2.75 57.64
C ALA A 89 -7.19 -2.19 59.05
N LYS A 90 -7.78 -0.99 59.20
CA LYS A 90 -8.16 -0.43 60.50
C LYS A 90 -9.51 -0.94 61.01
N CYS A 91 -10.34 -1.53 60.15
CA CYS A 91 -11.64 -2.08 60.51
C CYS A 91 -11.60 -3.59 60.84
N MET A 92 -10.51 -4.29 60.50
CA MET A 92 -10.20 -5.64 61.01
C MET A 92 -9.41 -5.55 62.31
#